data_AF-A0A0C3HBQ3-F1
#
_entry.id   AF-A0A0C3HBQ3-F1
#
_cell.length_a   1.000
_cell.length_b   1.000
_cell.length_c   1.000
_cell.angle_alpha   90.00
_cell.angle_beta   90.00
_cell.angle_gamma   90.00
#
_symmetry.space_group_name_H-M   'P 1'
#
loop_
_entity.id
_entity.type
_entity.pdbx_description
1 polymer ?
#
loop_
_entity_poly.entity_id
_entity_poly.type
_entity_poly.pdbx_seq_one_letter_code
_entity_poly.pdbx_strand_id
1 'polypeptide(L)'
;MAPLSWVLAIFGSLLCTIVTADSNNYFVYPAPNFCNTCQNSSIDLVEGWKSVITWETTFDTGGLYLSQEGNSSPSLLPNSQNIYERSYIWVVDISGTDGNPTFDLSKGEEFYFSIVQNVTTGAEGGSFNSESFTISKSASSGTSTTPSSASRPREFSKEVIIGISIGLVSILGIWA
;
A
#
# COMPACT_ATOMS: atom_id res chain seq x y z
N MET A 1 -56.63 21.50 11.56
CA MET A 1 -56.74 20.46 10.52
C MET A 1 -55.51 20.61 9.62
N ALA A 2 -54.59 19.63 9.68
CA ALA A 2 -53.26 19.72 9.07
C ALA A 2 -53.29 19.40 7.57
N PRO A 3 -52.46 20.04 6.72
CA PRO A 3 -52.29 19.63 5.34
C PRO A 3 -51.40 18.38 5.24
N LEU A 4 -51.91 17.40 4.50
CA LEU A 4 -51.31 16.09 4.25
C LEU A 4 -50.15 16.25 3.25
N SER A 5 -48.91 16.20 3.76
CA SER A 5 -47.69 16.17 2.95
C SER A 5 -47.60 14.87 2.16
N TRP A 6 -47.56 14.96 0.83
CA TRP A 6 -47.12 13.88 -0.05
C TRP A 6 -45.64 14.12 -0.39
N VAL A 7 -44.75 13.67 0.49
CA VAL A 7 -43.34 13.47 0.14
C VAL A 7 -43.25 12.08 -0.46
N LEU A 8 -43.16 12.02 -1.79
CA LEU A 8 -42.87 10.78 -2.51
C LEU A 8 -41.38 10.46 -2.29
N ALA A 9 -41.10 9.57 -1.34
CA ALA A 9 -39.77 9.04 -1.10
C ALA A 9 -39.40 8.09 -2.25
N ILE A 10 -38.56 8.54 -3.18
CA ILE A 10 -37.85 7.67 -4.12
C ILE A 10 -36.58 7.21 -3.42
N PHE A 11 -36.70 6.13 -2.66
CA PHE A 11 -35.58 5.32 -2.20
C PHE A 11 -35.70 3.94 -2.85
N GLY A 12 -34.60 3.44 -3.41
CA GLY A 12 -34.47 2.04 -3.76
C GLY A 12 -34.29 1.77 -5.25
N SER A 13 -33.09 2.06 -5.76
CA SER A 13 -32.34 1.18 -6.68
C SER A 13 -31.13 1.91 -7.24
N LEU A 14 -30.15 2.24 -6.39
CA LEU A 14 -28.76 2.21 -6.87
C LEU A 14 -28.43 0.71 -7.05
N LEU A 15 -28.90 0.17 -8.18
CA LEU A 15 -28.38 -1.07 -8.72
C LEU A 15 -26.88 -0.85 -8.86
N CYS A 16 -26.11 -1.59 -8.08
CA CYS A 16 -24.70 -1.81 -8.34
C CYS A 16 -24.66 -2.46 -9.73
N THR A 17 -24.51 -1.66 -10.78
CA THR A 17 -24.18 -2.15 -12.11
C THR A 17 -22.77 -2.70 -12.00
N ILE A 18 -22.69 -4.01 -11.77
CA ILE A 18 -21.46 -4.75 -12.01
C ILE A 18 -21.26 -4.71 -13.52
N VAL A 19 -20.62 -3.65 -14.01
CA VAL A 19 -20.02 -3.68 -15.34
C VAL A 19 -19.03 -4.83 -15.25
N THR A 20 -19.32 -5.91 -15.96
CA THR A 20 -18.34 -6.99 -16.12
C THR A 20 -17.13 -6.34 -16.76
N ALA A 21 -16.00 -6.36 -16.06
CA ALA A 21 -14.74 -5.96 -16.65
C ALA A 21 -14.61 -6.72 -17.97
N ASP A 22 -14.50 -5.98 -19.09
CA ASP A 22 -14.13 -6.57 -20.37
C ASP A 22 -12.97 -7.54 -20.13
N SER A 23 -12.98 -8.72 -20.74
CA SER A 23 -11.94 -9.75 -20.58
C SER A 23 -10.51 -9.26 -20.77
N ASN A 24 -10.35 -8.06 -21.34
CA ASN A 24 -9.09 -7.36 -21.55
C ASN A 24 -8.67 -6.41 -20.40
N ASN A 25 -9.45 -6.32 -19.31
CA ASN A 25 -9.25 -5.42 -18.17
C ASN A 25 -9.04 -6.22 -16.88
N TYR A 26 -7.80 -6.38 -16.45
CA TYR A 26 -7.47 -7.17 -15.27
C TYR A 26 -6.13 -6.75 -14.65
N PHE A 27 -5.96 -6.98 -13.35
CA PHE A 27 -4.66 -6.80 -12.71
C PHE A 27 -3.72 -7.95 -13.07
N VAL A 28 -2.45 -7.65 -13.33
CA VAL A 28 -1.38 -8.65 -13.42
C VAL A 28 -0.77 -8.85 -12.03
N TYR A 29 -0.66 -7.77 -11.24
CA TYR A 29 -0.27 -7.82 -9.84
C TYR A 29 -0.98 -6.71 -9.03
N PRO A 30 -1.59 -7.04 -7.88
CA PRO A 30 -1.83 -8.39 -7.38
C PRO A 30 -2.76 -9.17 -8.32
N ALA A 31 -2.39 -10.41 -8.66
CA ALA A 31 -3.02 -11.19 -9.73
C ALA A 31 -4.41 -11.70 -9.31
N PRO A 32 -5.40 -11.77 -10.21
CA PRO A 32 -6.64 -12.51 -10.03
C PRO A 32 -6.36 -13.97 -9.67
N ASN A 33 -7.01 -14.46 -8.62
CA ASN A 33 -6.95 -15.87 -8.25
C ASN A 33 -7.82 -16.65 -9.23
N PHE A 34 -7.29 -16.98 -10.42
CA PHE A 34 -8.00 -17.77 -11.44
C PHE A 34 -8.18 -19.26 -11.06
N CYS A 35 -8.12 -19.61 -9.77
CA CYS A 35 -8.01 -20.99 -9.31
C CYS A 35 -8.82 -21.22 -8.02
N ASN A 36 -9.95 -21.90 -8.17
CA ASN A 36 -10.92 -22.25 -7.13
C ASN A 36 -10.37 -23.24 -6.06
N THR A 37 -9.14 -23.74 -6.24
CA THR A 37 -8.45 -24.65 -5.29
C THR A 37 -7.11 -24.10 -4.79
N CYS A 38 -6.71 -22.90 -5.25
CA CYS A 38 -5.51 -22.21 -4.77
C CYS A 38 -5.92 -21.38 -3.55
N GLN A 39 -6.24 -22.09 -2.47
CA GLN A 39 -6.42 -21.43 -1.19
C GLN A 39 -5.10 -20.76 -0.78
N ASN A 40 -5.17 -19.46 -0.50
CA ASN A 40 -4.35 -18.76 0.47
C ASN A 40 -2.91 -18.38 0.07
N SER A 41 -2.67 -17.87 -1.14
CA SER A 41 -1.61 -16.88 -1.29
C SER A 41 -2.20 -15.47 -1.22
N SER A 42 -2.74 -15.10 -0.04
CA SER A 42 -3.05 -13.69 0.22
C SER A 42 -1.74 -12.93 0.13
N ILE A 43 -1.67 -11.94 -0.76
CA ILE A 43 -0.50 -11.10 -0.91
C ILE A 43 -0.44 -10.23 0.35
N ASP A 44 0.68 -10.28 1.08
CA ASP A 44 0.90 -9.40 2.23
C ASP A 44 1.87 -8.30 1.85
N LEU A 45 1.38 -7.06 1.85
CA LEU A 45 2.18 -5.87 1.65
C LEU A 45 2.56 -5.27 3.00
N VAL A 46 3.82 -4.87 3.15
CA VAL A 46 4.29 -4.27 4.40
C VAL A 46 4.43 -2.77 4.24
N GLU A 47 3.89 -2.00 5.19
CA GLU A 47 4.03 -0.54 5.23
C GLU A 47 5.52 -0.13 5.16
N GLY A 48 5.83 0.80 4.26
CA GLY A 48 7.16 1.28 3.91
C GLY A 48 7.83 0.54 2.74
N TRP A 49 7.28 -0.59 2.27
CA TRP A 49 7.86 -1.33 1.15
C TRP A 49 7.48 -0.73 -0.20
N LYS A 50 8.37 -0.87 -1.18
CA LYS A 50 8.08 -0.51 -2.56
C LYS A 50 7.40 -1.69 -3.26
N SER A 51 6.20 -1.46 -3.77
CA SER A 51 5.40 -2.40 -4.54
C SER A 51 5.21 -1.91 -5.97
N VAL A 52 5.22 -2.84 -6.94
CA VAL A 52 4.96 -2.54 -8.35
C VAL A 52 3.60 -3.13 -8.71
N ILE A 53 2.60 -2.27 -8.85
CA ILE A 53 1.23 -2.65 -9.22
C ILE A 53 1.18 -2.66 -10.74
N THR A 54 0.63 -3.71 -11.36
CA THR A 54 0.61 -3.87 -12.83
C THR A 54 -0.75 -4.37 -13.28
N TRP A 55 -1.24 -3.91 -14.43
CA TRP A 55 -2.54 -4.28 -14.97
C TRP A 55 -2.57 -4.23 -16.50
N GLU A 56 -3.52 -4.93 -17.09
CA GLU A 56 -3.88 -4.81 -18.50
C GLU A 56 -5.26 -4.18 -18.61
N THR A 57 -5.45 -3.32 -19.61
CA THR A 57 -6.72 -2.65 -19.88
C THR A 57 -6.85 -2.12 -21.31
N THR A 58 -8.08 -1.91 -21.78
CA THR A 58 -8.36 -1.18 -23.02
C THR A 58 -8.57 0.31 -22.78
N PHE A 59 -8.53 0.78 -21.53
CA PHE A 59 -8.70 2.19 -21.19
C PHE A 59 -7.49 3.03 -21.61
N ASP A 60 -7.75 4.18 -22.24
CA ASP A 60 -6.70 5.14 -22.59
C ASP A 60 -6.04 5.74 -21.34
N THR A 61 -6.85 6.01 -20.32
CA THR A 61 -6.39 6.55 -19.05
C THR A 61 -7.34 6.18 -17.91
N GLY A 62 -6.80 6.09 -16.69
CA GLY A 62 -7.57 5.81 -15.49
C GLY A 62 -6.99 6.44 -14.23
N GLY A 63 -7.75 6.35 -13.15
CA GLY A 63 -7.28 6.58 -11.79
C GLY A 63 -7.03 5.26 -11.07
N LEU A 64 -5.95 5.16 -10.29
CA LEU A 64 -5.67 4.01 -9.43
C LEU A 64 -6.06 4.32 -7.98
N TYR A 65 -7.00 3.54 -7.47
CA TYR A 65 -7.58 3.68 -6.14
C TYR A 65 -7.22 2.49 -5.26
N LEU A 66 -7.12 2.73 -3.97
CA LEU A 66 -7.01 1.73 -2.92
C LEU A 66 -8.27 1.77 -2.08
N SER A 67 -8.81 0.60 -1.78
CA SER A 67 -10.00 0.42 -0.95
C SER A 67 -9.72 -0.59 0.15
N GLN A 68 -10.39 -0.42 1.27
CA GLN A 68 -10.38 -1.37 2.38
C GLN A 68 -11.75 -2.02 2.47
N GLU A 69 -11.81 -3.32 2.71
CA GLU A 69 -13.07 -4.02 2.97
C GLU A 69 -13.82 -3.35 4.13
N GLY A 70 -15.14 -3.17 3.96
CA GLY A 70 -15.98 -2.48 4.93
C GLY A 70 -15.88 -0.95 4.92
N ASN A 71 -14.95 -0.36 4.14
CA ASN A 71 -14.90 1.08 3.89
C ASN A 71 -15.62 1.41 2.57
N SER A 72 -16.60 2.30 2.63
CA SER A 72 -17.40 2.69 1.46
C SER A 72 -16.72 3.69 0.53
N SER A 73 -15.58 4.28 0.94
CA SER A 73 -14.91 5.36 0.23
C SER A 73 -13.53 4.92 -0.26
N PRO A 74 -13.38 4.51 -1.54
CA PRO A 74 -12.06 4.29 -2.14
C PRO A 74 -11.23 5.57 -2.10
N SER A 75 -9.92 5.44 -1.91
CA SER A 75 -8.99 6.56 -1.88
C SER A 75 -8.02 6.49 -3.06
N LEU A 76 -7.84 7.62 -3.75
CA LEU A 76 -6.91 7.73 -4.86
C LEU A 76 -5.46 7.64 -4.35
N LEU A 77 -4.61 6.86 -5.01
CA LEU A 77 -3.17 6.87 -4.70
C LEU A 77 -2.49 8.19 -5.15
N PRO A 78 -1.38 8.59 -4.52
CA PRO A 78 -0.66 9.81 -4.90
C PRO A 78 -0.29 9.82 -6.39
N ASN A 79 -0.48 10.94 -7.08
CA ASN A 79 -0.11 11.09 -8.51
C ASN A 79 -0.69 10.01 -9.43
N SER A 80 -1.78 9.35 -9.03
CA SER A 80 -2.39 8.26 -9.79
C SER A 80 -3.62 8.68 -10.58
N GLN A 81 -3.96 9.97 -10.57
CA GLN A 81 -5.01 10.54 -11.41
C GLN A 81 -4.48 10.71 -12.84
N ASN A 82 -5.16 10.09 -13.80
CA ASN A 82 -4.78 10.10 -15.22
C ASN A 82 -3.48 9.34 -15.54
N ILE A 83 -3.36 8.11 -15.04
CA ILE A 83 -2.28 7.22 -15.44
C ILE A 83 -2.54 6.72 -16.87
N TYR A 84 -1.50 6.78 -17.70
CA TYR A 84 -1.47 6.20 -19.05
C TYR A 84 -0.65 4.90 -19.11
N GLU A 85 0.26 4.73 -18.15
CA GLU A 85 1.09 3.54 -17.99
C GLU A 85 0.29 2.38 -17.42
N ARG A 86 0.83 1.16 -17.58
CA ARG A 86 0.21 -0.10 -17.14
C ARG A 86 0.87 -0.69 -15.90
N SER A 87 1.68 0.14 -15.25
CA SER A 87 2.32 -0.14 -13.99
C SER A 87 2.37 1.12 -13.14
N TYR A 88 2.36 0.96 -11.82
CA TYR A 88 2.52 2.04 -10.87
C TYR A 88 3.40 1.58 -9.71
N ILE A 89 4.41 2.37 -9.39
CA ILE A 89 5.29 2.12 -8.24
C ILE A 89 4.71 2.84 -7.04
N TRP A 90 4.26 2.07 -6.06
CA TRP A 90 3.75 2.58 -4.81
C TRP A 90 4.70 2.25 -3.66
N VAL A 91 5.00 3.22 -2.81
CA VAL A 91 5.56 2.94 -1.48
C VAL A 91 4.36 2.77 -0.57
N VAL A 92 4.19 1.56 -0.01
CA VAL A 92 3.02 1.20 0.80
C VAL A 92 2.95 2.14 2.00
N ASP A 93 2.02 3.08 1.95
CA ASP A 93 1.82 4.09 2.99
C ASP A 93 0.31 4.31 3.12
N ILE A 94 -0.21 3.98 4.30
CA ILE A 94 -1.64 4.12 4.64
C ILE A 94 -1.85 5.08 5.83
N SER A 95 -0.84 5.92 6.09
CA SER A 95 -0.82 6.83 7.24
C SER A 95 -1.69 8.07 7.06
N GLY A 96 -2.05 8.42 5.82
CA GLY A 96 -2.69 9.70 5.49
C GLY A 96 -1.76 10.88 5.23
N THR A 97 -0.45 10.70 5.29
CA THR A 97 0.51 11.78 5.08
C THR A 97 0.90 11.94 3.62
N ASP A 98 1.28 13.14 3.21
CA ASP A 98 1.79 13.44 1.86
C ASP A 98 0.84 13.04 0.70
N GLY A 99 -0.47 13.06 0.97
CA GLY A 99 -1.50 12.68 0.00
C GLY A 99 -1.71 11.18 -0.12
N ASN A 100 -1.05 10.36 0.69
CA ASN A 100 -1.36 8.94 0.81
C ASN A 100 -2.73 8.74 1.48
N PRO A 101 -3.40 7.62 1.19
CA PRO A 101 -4.67 7.31 1.84
C PRO A 101 -4.48 7.03 3.33
N THR A 102 -5.52 7.27 4.13
CA THR A 102 -5.56 6.88 5.55
C THR A 102 -6.48 5.68 5.73
N PHE A 103 -5.97 4.59 6.31
CA PHE A 103 -6.79 3.44 6.66
C PHE A 103 -6.57 2.99 8.10
N ASP A 104 -7.66 2.55 8.74
CA ASP A 104 -7.64 1.98 10.09
C ASP A 104 -7.65 0.45 9.97
N LEU A 105 -6.50 -0.18 10.16
CA LEU A 105 -6.35 -1.64 10.08
C LEU A 105 -7.24 -2.41 11.07
N SER A 106 -7.82 -1.76 12.08
CA SER A 106 -8.78 -2.41 12.99
C SER A 106 -10.19 -2.58 12.39
N LYS A 107 -10.47 -1.97 11.24
CA LYS A 107 -11.78 -2.01 10.56
C LYS A 107 -11.91 -3.09 9.50
N GLY A 108 -10.78 -3.63 9.05
CA GLY A 108 -10.69 -4.64 8.00
C GLY A 108 -9.23 -4.86 7.64
N GLU A 109 -8.87 -6.10 7.33
CA GLU A 109 -7.49 -6.46 6.99
C GLU A 109 -7.30 -6.57 5.47
N GLU A 110 -8.42 -6.69 4.74
CA GLU A 110 -8.42 -6.86 3.29
C GLU A 110 -8.50 -5.52 2.55
N PHE A 111 -7.66 -5.41 1.53
CA PHE A 111 -7.52 -4.28 0.64
C PHE A 111 -7.61 -4.74 -0.80
N TYR A 112 -8.07 -3.86 -1.69
CA TYR A 112 -8.06 -4.11 -3.13
C TYR A 112 -7.72 -2.83 -3.89
N PHE A 113 -7.04 -2.99 -5.02
CA PHE A 113 -6.84 -1.91 -5.96
C PHE A 113 -7.99 -1.85 -6.95
N SER A 114 -8.29 -0.65 -7.44
CA SER A 114 -9.26 -0.43 -8.50
C SER A 114 -8.66 0.50 -9.56
N ILE A 115 -8.76 0.12 -10.83
CA ILE A 115 -8.59 1.08 -11.94
C ILE A 115 -9.97 1.56 -12.34
N VAL A 116 -10.17 2.87 -12.31
CA VAL A 116 -11.40 3.53 -12.77
C VAL A 116 -11.08 4.33 -14.01
N GLN A 117 -11.80 4.09 -15.10
CA GLN A 117 -11.61 4.79 -16.36
C GLN A 117 -11.89 6.28 -16.20
N ASN A 118 -10.99 7.14 -16.70
CA ASN A 118 -11.28 8.56 -16.81
C ASN A 118 -12.10 8.78 -18.08
N VAL A 119 -13.41 8.96 -17.91
CA VAL A 119 -14.31 9.23 -19.03
C VAL A 119 -14.44 10.73 -19.29
N THR A 120 -14.51 11.07 -20.57
CA THR A 120 -15.00 12.39 -20.98
C THR A 120 -16.51 12.43 -20.79
N THR A 121 -17.07 13.59 -20.43
CA THR A 121 -18.49 13.77 -20.15
C THR A 121 -19.37 13.13 -21.24
N GLY A 122 -20.22 12.17 -20.85
CA GLY A 122 -21.18 11.51 -21.74
C GLY A 122 -20.81 10.09 -22.19
N ALA A 123 -19.62 9.58 -21.84
CA ALA A 123 -19.27 8.17 -22.04
C ALA A 123 -19.60 7.32 -20.79
N GLU A 124 -19.92 6.04 -21.01
CA GLU A 124 -20.05 5.06 -19.93
C GLU A 124 -18.65 4.77 -19.35
N GLY A 125 -18.51 4.88 -18.02
CA GLY A 125 -17.25 4.58 -17.33
C GLY A 125 -17.16 3.13 -16.93
N GLY A 126 -15.97 2.55 -17.11
CA GLY A 126 -15.63 1.22 -16.60
C GLY A 126 -14.75 1.27 -15.36
N SER A 127 -14.79 0.19 -14.57
CA SER A 127 -13.79 -0.08 -13.54
C SER A 127 -13.53 -1.58 -13.42
N PHE A 128 -12.36 -1.93 -12.89
CA PHE A 128 -12.02 -3.31 -12.52
C PHE A 128 -11.12 -3.30 -11.29
N ASN A 129 -11.18 -4.40 -10.54
CA ASN A 129 -10.50 -4.54 -9.25
C ASN A 129 -9.44 -5.63 -9.30
N SER A 130 -8.47 -5.54 -8.40
CA SER A 130 -7.55 -6.64 -8.10
C SER A 130 -8.22 -7.65 -7.17
N GLU A 131 -7.50 -8.74 -6.89
CA GLU A 131 -7.81 -9.56 -5.71
C GLU A 131 -7.62 -8.77 -4.43
N SER A 132 -8.22 -9.28 -3.36
CA SER A 132 -7.88 -8.80 -2.03
C SER A 132 -6.46 -9.20 -1.62
N PHE A 133 -5.86 -8.34 -0.83
CA PHE A 133 -4.53 -8.50 -0.24
C PHE A 133 -4.54 -7.86 1.15
N THR A 134 -3.55 -8.16 1.98
CA THR A 134 -3.42 -7.58 3.32
C THR A 134 -2.31 -6.53 3.36
N ILE A 135 -2.44 -5.59 4.29
CA ILE A 135 -1.38 -4.64 4.63
C ILE A 135 -1.01 -4.79 6.09
N SER A 136 0.25 -5.11 6.36
CA SER A 136 0.80 -5.19 7.71
C SER A 136 1.70 -3.97 8.00
N LYS A 137 1.69 -3.50 9.26
CA LYS A 137 2.64 -2.47 9.69
C LYS A 137 4.02 -3.10 9.83
N SER A 138 5.06 -2.43 9.32
CA SER A 138 6.43 -2.79 9.64
C SER A 138 6.59 -2.81 11.17
N ALA A 139 6.99 -3.96 11.72
CA ALA A 139 7.36 -4.03 13.14
C ALA A 139 8.54 -3.09 13.35
N SER A 140 8.30 -1.96 14.01
CA SER A 140 9.39 -1.08 14.45
C SER A 140 10.32 -1.93 15.30
N SER A 141 11.56 -2.15 14.85
CA SER A 141 12.60 -2.80 15.65
C SER A 141 12.80 -1.94 16.89
N GLY A 142 12.14 -2.30 17.98
CA GLY A 142 12.34 -1.69 19.27
C GLY A 142 13.81 -1.81 19.62
N THR A 143 14.53 -0.69 19.62
CA THR A 143 15.88 -0.63 20.17
C THR A 143 15.80 -1.15 21.60
N SER A 144 16.39 -2.31 21.85
CA SER A 144 16.50 -2.86 23.20
C SER A 144 17.32 -1.87 24.03
N THR A 145 16.65 -1.05 24.83
CA THR A 145 17.31 -0.26 25.86
C THR A 145 17.84 -1.22 26.90
N THR A 146 19.12 -1.54 26.81
CA THR A 146 19.84 -2.21 27.89
C THR A 146 19.86 -1.27 29.09
N PRO A 147 19.29 -1.62 30.25
CA PRO A 147 19.41 -0.78 31.43
C PRO A 147 20.83 -0.95 32.00
N SER A 148 21.70 0.03 31.76
CA SER A 148 22.97 0.10 32.51
C SER A 148 22.69 0.72 33.87
N SER A 149 22.46 -0.14 34.87
CA SER A 149 22.42 0.25 36.27
C SER A 149 23.70 0.98 36.66
N ALA A 150 23.54 2.24 37.07
CA ALA A 150 24.56 2.98 37.77
C ALA A 150 24.85 2.30 39.13
N SER A 151 26.07 1.80 39.30
CA SER A 151 26.70 1.70 40.62
C SER A 151 28.22 1.86 40.47
N ARG A 152 28.74 2.93 41.06
CA ARG A 152 30.17 3.13 41.41
C ARG A 152 30.27 3.05 42.94
N PRO A 153 31.47 2.90 43.55
CA PRO A 153 32.73 2.40 43.02
C PRO A 153 33.37 1.33 43.94
N ARG A 154 34.24 0.46 43.40
CA ARG A 154 35.37 -0.07 44.19
C ARG A 154 36.64 -0.02 43.36
N GLU A 155 37.54 0.80 43.88
CA GLU A 155 38.97 0.87 43.63
C GLU A 155 39.62 -0.50 43.81
N PHE A 156 40.37 -0.96 42.80
CA PHE A 156 41.64 -1.64 43.01
C PHE A 156 42.54 -1.42 41.80
N SER A 157 43.70 -0.83 42.11
CA SER A 157 44.83 -0.56 41.24
C SER A 157 45.44 -1.85 40.67
N LYS A 158 45.85 -1.81 39.40
CA LYS A 158 47.21 -2.14 38.93
C LYS A 158 47.35 -1.84 37.43
N GLU A 159 48.36 -1.03 37.14
CA GLU A 159 48.89 -0.74 35.81
C GLU A 159 49.27 -2.01 35.05
N VAL A 160 48.98 -2.06 33.75
CA VAL A 160 49.93 -2.54 32.74
C VAL A 160 49.70 -1.72 31.46
N ILE A 161 50.70 -0.90 31.12
CA ILE A 161 50.84 -0.20 29.85
C ILE A 161 51.47 -1.20 28.86
N ILE A 162 50.79 -1.50 27.76
CA ILE A 162 51.45 -1.92 26.52
C ILE A 162 50.78 -1.17 25.37
N GLY A 163 51.42 -0.08 24.98
CA GLY A 163 51.15 0.56 23.69
C GLY A 163 51.95 -0.13 22.60
N ILE A 164 51.29 -0.53 21.52
CA ILE A 164 51.91 -0.65 20.20
C ILE A 164 50.91 -0.08 19.19
N SER A 165 51.27 1.09 18.65
CA SER A 165 50.74 1.66 17.42
C SER A 165 51.58 1.14 16.23
N ILE A 166 51.17 1.51 15.01
CA ILE A 166 51.75 1.25 13.67
C ILE A 166 51.09 0.05 12.95
N GLY A 167 50.52 0.17 11.75
CA GLY A 167 50.49 1.30 10.83
C GLY A 167 49.59 1.03 9.61
N LEU A 168 49.10 2.12 9.02
CA LEU A 168 48.53 2.18 7.68
C LEU A 168 49.60 1.78 6.64
N VAL A 169 49.26 0.89 5.72
CA VAL A 169 49.99 0.72 4.45
C VAL A 169 48.98 0.84 3.32
N SER A 170 49.06 1.95 2.60
CA SER A 170 48.51 2.11 1.26
C SER A 170 49.47 1.46 0.26
N ILE A 171 48.98 0.66 -0.68
CA ILE A 171 49.71 0.33 -1.91
C ILE A 171 48.84 0.69 -3.12
N LEU A 172 49.36 1.66 -3.85
CA LEU A 172 49.06 2.07 -5.21
C LEU A 172 49.71 1.08 -6.20
N GLY A 173 49.08 0.83 -7.34
CA GLY A 173 49.70 0.22 -8.54
C GLY A 173 48.61 -0.07 -9.58
N ILE A 174 48.32 0.81 -10.54
CA ILE A 174 49.07 1.15 -11.77
C ILE A 174 49.27 -0.06 -12.71
N TRP A 175 48.44 -0.06 -13.76
CA TRP A 175 48.61 -0.45 -15.16
C TRP A 175 49.50 -1.64 -15.54
N ALA A 176 48.87 -2.60 -16.23
CA ALA A 176 49.38 -3.20 -17.45
C ALA A 176 48.36 -2.96 -18.58
#